data_AF-A0A7C4X8Y1-F1
#
_entry.id   AF-A0A7C4X8Y1-F1
#
_cell.length_a   1.000
_cell.length_b   1.000
_cell.length_c   1.000
_cell.angle_alpha   90.00
_cell.angle_beta   90.00
_cell.angle_gamma   90.00
#
_symmetry.space_group_name_H-M   'P 1'
#
loop_
_entity.id
_entity.type
_entity.pdbx_description
1 polymer ?
#
loop_
_entity_poly.entity_id
_entity_poly.type
_entity_poly.pdbx_seq_one_letter_code
_entity_poly.pdbx_strand_id
1 'polypeptide(L)'
;VAVIMTDVINDFLAPILSGISKVLQSKGYVLELYNSSAIYANENAILSRLIPHPPAGILIMPSSYDAQYRHFVTLQRAGTKLVLFGIPLRAHHLDVVTGDDVHAARLSVKHLLKLGHRRIAFIGRLGRIDTWPASITQEYHYQGYLKALKTAGIKPDPELQKTAFKPYYKTWAVEAREKVRELLESGRKFTAIFAADSWLAMDVYYALKDYGVRVPQDVSLSTVGDGRAQEEFEVPLTTTHQDLYQIGFNAAKQLLCRIEGKNKKVETLLKQTLIVRASTAPVRS
;
A
#
# COMPACT_ATOMS: atom_id res chain seq x y z
N VAL A 1 20.14 -12.77 -10.28
CA VAL A 1 19.46 -11.46 -10.08
C VAL A 1 18.93 -11.47 -8.68
N ALA A 2 19.39 -10.53 -7.84
CA ALA A 2 18.97 -10.48 -6.45
C ALA A 2 17.62 -9.78 -6.32
N VAL A 3 16.70 -10.38 -5.57
CA VAL A 3 15.41 -9.82 -5.19
C VAL A 3 15.40 -9.71 -3.68
N ILE A 4 15.45 -8.47 -3.18
CA ILE A 4 15.44 -8.16 -1.75
C ILE A 4 14.03 -7.71 -1.38
N MET A 5 13.41 -8.34 -0.39
CA MET A 5 12.07 -7.98 0.07
C MET A 5 11.98 -7.76 1.57
N THR A 6 10.90 -7.09 1.97
CA THR A 6 10.61 -6.72 3.35
C THR A 6 10.19 -7.91 4.18
N ASP A 7 9.18 -8.69 3.79
CA ASP A 7 8.77 -9.89 4.52
C ASP A 7 8.40 -11.02 3.56
N VAL A 8 8.76 -12.25 3.93
CA VAL A 8 8.42 -13.47 3.18
C VAL A 8 7.09 -14.07 3.62
N ILE A 9 6.52 -13.64 4.75
CA ILE A 9 5.22 -14.11 5.26
C ILE A 9 4.12 -13.12 4.88
N ASN A 10 4.12 -12.67 3.63
CA ASN A 10 3.20 -11.64 3.15
C ASN A 10 2.39 -12.17 1.94
N ASP A 11 1.07 -12.06 1.98
CA ASP A 11 0.17 -12.48 0.90
C ASP A 11 0.47 -11.76 -0.43
N PHE A 12 1.14 -10.60 -0.38
CA PHE A 12 1.56 -9.87 -1.57
C PHE A 12 2.76 -10.50 -2.30
N LEU A 13 3.49 -11.42 -1.66
CA LEU A 13 4.76 -11.97 -2.12
C LEU A 13 4.66 -12.79 -3.41
N ALA A 14 3.82 -13.83 -3.37
CA ALA A 14 3.82 -14.87 -4.39
C ALA A 14 3.44 -14.33 -5.79
N PRO A 15 2.42 -13.47 -5.94
CA PRO A 15 2.11 -12.86 -7.24
C PRO A 15 3.27 -12.02 -7.80
N ILE A 16 3.93 -11.21 -6.95
CA ILE A 16 5.08 -10.39 -7.36
C ILE A 16 6.23 -11.28 -7.85
N LEU A 17 6.62 -12.29 -7.07
CA LEU A 17 7.68 -13.22 -7.46
C LEU A 17 7.34 -13.99 -8.73
N SER A 18 6.08 -14.38 -8.92
CA SER A 18 5.61 -15.01 -10.15
C SER A 18 5.82 -14.09 -11.37
N GLY A 19 5.46 -12.81 -11.26
CA GLY A 19 5.70 -11.80 -12.30
C GLY A 19 7.18 -11.59 -12.60
N ILE A 20 8.02 -11.47 -11.56
CA ILE A 20 9.48 -11.34 -11.70
C ILE A 20 10.05 -12.58 -12.40
N SER A 21 9.73 -13.76 -11.89
CA SER A 21 10.24 -15.05 -12.37
C SER A 21 9.91 -15.27 -13.84
N LYS A 22 8.68 -14.95 -14.26
CA LYS A 22 8.27 -15.05 -15.67
C LYS A 22 9.20 -14.29 -16.62
N VAL A 23 9.59 -13.08 -16.24
CA VAL A 23 10.48 -12.22 -17.05
C VAL A 23 11.92 -12.74 -17.01
N LEU A 24 12.44 -13.05 -15.82
CA LEU A 24 13.83 -13.48 -15.66
C LEU A 24 14.10 -14.82 -16.37
N GLN A 25 13.20 -15.81 -16.21
CA GLN A 25 13.34 -17.12 -16.84
C GLN A 25 13.38 -17.03 -18.36
N SER A 26 12.58 -16.14 -18.97
CA SER A 26 12.57 -15.95 -20.43
C SER A 26 13.90 -15.46 -21.01
N LYS A 27 14.81 -15.01 -20.15
CA LYS A 27 16.14 -14.48 -20.50
C LYS A 27 17.28 -15.25 -19.84
N GLY A 28 16.99 -16.41 -19.22
CA GLY A 28 18.00 -17.28 -18.61
C GLY A 28 18.61 -16.74 -17.31
N TYR A 29 17.99 -15.76 -16.65
CA TYR A 29 18.46 -15.27 -15.35
C TYR A 29 17.91 -16.12 -14.20
N VAL A 30 18.78 -16.45 -13.25
CA VAL A 30 18.40 -17.05 -11.96
C VAL A 30 17.92 -15.96 -11.00
N LEU A 31 16.87 -16.25 -10.24
CA LEU A 31 16.35 -15.41 -9.17
C LEU A 31 16.97 -15.84 -7.83
N GLU A 32 17.59 -14.91 -7.13
CA GLU A 32 18.13 -15.10 -5.77
C GLU A 32 17.29 -14.25 -4.81
N LEU A 33 16.69 -14.88 -3.79
CA LEU A 33 15.75 -14.23 -2.88
C LEU A 33 16.42 -13.88 -1.55
N TYR A 34 16.26 -12.65 -1.09
CA TYR A 34 16.76 -12.16 0.18
C TYR A 34 15.63 -11.54 1.00
N ASN A 35 15.59 -11.85 2.29
CA ASN A 35 14.62 -11.30 3.24
C ASN A 35 15.31 -10.28 4.16
N SER A 36 14.86 -9.03 4.12
CA SER A 36 15.35 -7.97 5.00
C SER A 36 14.50 -7.80 6.26
N SER A 37 13.36 -8.50 6.38
CA SER A 37 12.42 -8.41 7.51
C SER A 37 11.89 -6.99 7.78
N ALA A 38 11.82 -6.14 6.74
CA ALA A 38 11.50 -4.72 6.84
C ALA A 38 12.46 -3.94 7.77
N ILE A 39 13.69 -4.44 7.95
CA ILE A 39 14.71 -3.84 8.81
C ILE A 39 15.84 -3.27 7.96
N TYR A 40 16.09 -1.96 8.11
CA TYR A 40 17.15 -1.26 7.38
C TYR A 40 18.54 -1.88 7.53
N ALA A 41 18.90 -2.27 8.76
CA ALA A 41 20.20 -2.87 9.04
C ALA A 41 20.39 -4.19 8.26
N ASN A 42 19.33 -4.99 8.14
CA ASN A 42 19.36 -6.23 7.37
C ASN A 42 19.48 -5.95 5.86
N GLU A 43 18.72 -4.98 5.35
CA GLU A 43 18.84 -4.52 3.96
C GLU A 43 20.30 -4.12 3.63
N ASN A 44 20.90 -3.27 4.45
CA ASN A 44 22.30 -2.85 4.26
C ASN A 44 23.30 -4.00 4.40
N ALA A 45 23.06 -4.93 5.32
CA ALA A 45 23.91 -6.12 5.47
C ALA A 45 23.84 -7.02 4.22
N ILE A 46 22.65 -7.17 3.63
CA ILE A 46 22.45 -7.90 2.37
C ILE A 46 23.19 -7.19 1.23
N LEU A 47 22.97 -5.88 1.07
CA LEU A 47 23.62 -5.09 0.02
C LEU A 47 25.14 -5.13 0.15
N SER A 48 25.68 -4.99 1.35
CA SER A 48 27.12 -5.06 1.62
C SER A 48 27.75 -6.41 1.23
N ARG A 49 26.99 -7.51 1.31
CA ARG A 49 27.43 -8.84 0.88
C ARG A 49 27.37 -9.01 -0.64
N LEU A 50 26.45 -8.33 -1.31
CA LEU A 50 26.29 -8.38 -2.77
C LEU A 50 27.32 -7.51 -3.50
N ILE A 51 27.79 -6.42 -2.91
CA ILE A 51 28.72 -5.48 -3.57
C ILE A 51 30.03 -6.14 -4.05
N PRO A 52 30.73 -6.99 -3.27
CA PRO A 52 31.98 -7.62 -3.71
C PRO A 52 31.79 -8.59 -4.88
N HIS A 53 30.61 -9.19 -5.00
CA HIS A 53 30.25 -10.14 -6.05
C HIS A 53 28.88 -9.76 -6.64
N PRO A 54 28.82 -8.69 -7.43
CA PRO A 54 27.55 -8.07 -7.80
C PRO A 54 26.72 -9.00 -8.69
N PRO A 55 25.42 -9.18 -8.39
CA PRO A 55 24.53 -9.85 -9.31
C PRO A 55 24.36 -8.99 -10.57
N ALA A 56 23.86 -9.59 -11.66
CA ALA A 56 23.56 -8.86 -12.90
C ALA A 56 22.64 -7.63 -12.68
N GLY A 57 21.78 -7.70 -11.65
CA GLY A 57 20.95 -6.59 -11.21
C GLY A 57 20.23 -6.91 -9.90
N ILE A 58 19.68 -5.86 -9.28
CA ILE A 58 19.00 -5.90 -7.98
C ILE A 58 17.58 -5.34 -8.14
N LEU A 59 16.60 -6.12 -7.73
CA LEU A 59 15.24 -5.69 -7.43
C LEU A 59 15.11 -5.55 -5.91
N ILE A 60 14.60 -4.42 -5.43
CA ILE A 60 14.48 -4.20 -3.99
C ILE A 60 13.13 -3.58 -3.61
N MET A 61 12.45 -4.19 -2.65
CA MET A 61 11.40 -3.54 -1.89
C MET A 61 12.04 -2.88 -0.66
N PRO A 62 12.07 -1.54 -0.57
CA PRO A 62 12.86 -0.86 0.46
C PRO A 62 12.36 -1.11 1.88
N SER A 63 13.29 -1.35 2.80
CA SER A 63 13.05 -1.63 4.21
C SER A 63 13.25 -0.44 5.13
N SER A 64 13.63 0.71 4.58
CA SER A 64 13.76 1.94 5.35
C SER A 64 13.45 3.17 4.51
N TYR A 65 13.32 4.28 5.22
CA TYR A 65 13.36 5.61 4.65
C TYR A 65 14.58 6.33 5.24
N ASP A 66 15.68 6.37 4.49
CA ASP A 66 16.56 7.53 4.55
C ASP A 66 15.91 8.58 3.66
N ALA A 67 15.78 9.82 4.13
CA ALA A 67 15.00 10.90 3.51
C ALA A 67 15.35 11.19 2.03
N GLN A 68 16.44 10.62 1.53
CA GLN A 68 16.88 10.74 0.14
C GLN A 68 17.25 9.42 -0.52
N TYR A 69 17.05 8.26 0.13
CA TYR A 69 17.43 6.94 -0.43
C TYR A 69 18.88 6.92 -0.93
N ARG A 70 19.77 7.58 -0.16
CA ARG A 70 21.12 7.93 -0.62
C ARG A 70 21.94 6.70 -0.95
N HIS A 71 21.80 5.62 -0.18
CA HIS A 71 22.50 4.37 -0.42
C HIS A 71 22.14 3.76 -1.77
N PHE A 72 20.87 3.79 -2.18
CA PHE A 72 20.45 3.34 -3.51
C PHE A 72 21.02 4.23 -4.63
N VAL A 73 21.04 5.55 -4.42
CA VAL A 73 21.65 6.48 -5.39
C VAL A 73 23.16 6.21 -5.52
N THR A 74 23.85 5.95 -4.42
CA THR A 74 25.27 5.58 -4.41
C THR A 74 25.52 4.28 -5.19
N LEU A 75 24.70 3.24 -4.96
CA LEU A 75 24.79 1.98 -5.70
C LEU A 75 24.58 2.17 -7.21
N GLN A 76 23.56 2.94 -7.60
CA GLN A 76 23.27 3.22 -8.99
C GLN A 76 24.43 4.00 -9.67
N ARG A 77 25.00 5.00 -8.97
CA ARG A 77 26.18 5.75 -9.46
C ARG A 77 27.43 4.89 -9.58
N ALA A 78 27.58 3.88 -8.72
CA ALA A 78 28.63 2.87 -8.83
C ALA A 78 28.41 1.84 -9.95
N GLY A 79 27.35 2.00 -10.76
CA GLY A 79 27.05 1.16 -11.92
C GLY A 79 26.08 0.01 -11.67
N THR A 80 25.61 -0.17 -10.42
CA THR A 80 24.65 -1.21 -10.05
C THR A 80 23.33 -1.02 -10.81
N LYS A 81 22.84 -2.07 -11.47
CA LYS A 81 21.50 -2.06 -12.07
C LYS A 81 20.49 -2.31 -10.97
N LEU A 82 19.75 -1.27 -10.60
CA LEU A 82 18.86 -1.26 -9.45
C LEU A 82 17.47 -0.77 -9.85
N VAL A 83 16.45 -1.53 -9.47
CA VAL A 83 15.04 -1.13 -9.59
C VAL A 83 14.35 -1.37 -8.25
N LEU A 84 13.66 -0.33 -7.77
CA LEU A 84 12.89 -0.39 -6.53
C LEU A 84 11.45 -0.76 -6.88
N PHE A 85 10.74 -1.45 -5.98
CA PHE A 85 9.35 -1.76 -6.21
C PHE A 85 8.49 -1.82 -4.95
N GLY A 86 7.17 -1.81 -5.13
CA GLY A 86 6.19 -2.05 -4.07
C GLY A 86 5.95 -0.91 -3.08
N ILE A 87 6.82 0.11 -3.07
CA ILE A 87 6.64 1.31 -2.25
C ILE A 87 6.65 2.55 -3.14
N PRO A 88 5.66 3.45 -3.02
CA PRO A 88 5.51 4.64 -3.87
C PRO A 88 6.51 5.77 -3.56
N LEU A 89 7.80 5.51 -3.81
CA LEU A 89 8.87 6.45 -3.52
C LEU A 89 8.93 7.61 -4.51
N ARG A 90 9.05 8.83 -3.97
CA ARG A 90 9.40 10.02 -4.77
C ARG A 90 10.92 10.13 -4.89
N ALA A 91 11.52 9.18 -5.60
CA ALA A 91 12.94 9.20 -5.91
C ALA A 91 13.13 9.50 -7.41
N HIS A 92 13.26 10.78 -7.76
CA HIS A 92 13.34 11.23 -9.16
C HIS A 92 14.51 10.63 -9.97
N HIS A 93 15.51 10.06 -9.29
CA HIS A 93 16.71 9.50 -9.89
C HIS A 93 16.73 7.96 -9.93
N LEU A 94 15.78 7.30 -9.27
CA LEU A 94 15.70 5.85 -9.17
C LEU A 94 14.52 5.33 -10.00
N ASP A 95 14.71 4.15 -10.60
CA ASP A 95 13.60 3.43 -11.20
C ASP A 95 12.76 2.80 -10.09
N VAL A 96 11.48 3.18 -10.00
CA VAL A 96 10.55 2.70 -8.96
C VAL A 96 9.30 2.16 -9.63
N VAL A 97 8.96 0.89 -9.46
CA VAL A 97 7.72 0.28 -9.97
C VAL A 97 6.73 0.00 -8.84
N THR A 98 5.60 0.70 -8.84
CA THR A 98 4.64 0.67 -7.72
C THR A 98 3.20 0.85 -8.19
N GLY A 99 2.24 0.57 -7.32
CA GLY A 99 0.85 0.99 -7.53
C GLY A 99 0.65 2.48 -7.26
N ASP A 100 -0.41 3.05 -7.82
CA ASP A 100 -0.86 4.42 -7.54
C ASP A 100 -1.81 4.44 -6.33
N ASP A 101 -1.24 4.52 -5.13
CA ASP A 101 -1.99 4.53 -3.86
C ASP A 101 -2.90 5.74 -3.69
N VAL A 102 -2.50 6.91 -4.22
CA VAL A 102 -3.36 8.09 -4.22
C VAL A 102 -4.59 7.84 -5.09
N HIS A 103 -4.40 7.24 -6.26
CA HIS A 103 -5.50 6.87 -7.14
C HIS A 103 -6.41 5.82 -6.51
N ALA A 104 -5.82 4.80 -5.86
CA ALA A 104 -6.54 3.72 -5.18
C ALA A 104 -7.51 4.27 -4.13
N ALA A 105 -7.00 5.01 -3.14
CA ALA A 105 -7.85 5.60 -2.10
C ALA A 105 -8.88 6.58 -2.69
N ARG A 106 -8.51 7.35 -3.72
CA ARG A 106 -9.46 8.23 -4.41
C ARG A 106 -10.59 7.46 -5.09
N LEU A 107 -10.34 6.27 -5.66
CA LEU A 107 -11.39 5.42 -6.23
C LEU A 107 -12.35 4.94 -5.15
N SER A 108 -11.82 4.44 -4.03
CA SER A 108 -12.63 3.95 -2.90
C SER A 108 -13.52 5.06 -2.32
N VAL A 109 -12.95 6.24 -2.05
CA VAL A 109 -13.73 7.36 -1.49
C VAL A 109 -14.70 7.94 -2.51
N LYS A 110 -14.32 8.00 -3.80
CA LYS A 110 -15.25 8.42 -4.87
C LYS A 110 -16.45 7.48 -4.98
N HIS A 111 -16.29 6.18 -4.71
CA HIS A 111 -17.40 5.24 -4.64
C HIS A 111 -18.38 5.59 -3.53
N LEU A 112 -17.89 5.83 -2.30
CA LEU A 112 -18.74 6.30 -1.19
C LEU A 112 -19.48 7.61 -1.53
N LEU A 113 -18.78 8.56 -2.17
CA LEU A 113 -19.39 9.83 -2.59
C LEU A 113 -20.50 9.63 -3.64
N LYS A 114 -20.34 8.67 -4.56
CA LYS A 114 -21.38 8.30 -5.55
C LYS A 114 -22.60 7.65 -4.91
N LEU A 115 -22.41 6.91 -3.82
CA LEU A 115 -23.49 6.34 -3.00
C LEU A 115 -24.23 7.38 -2.14
N GLY A 116 -23.84 8.66 -2.22
CA GLY A 116 -24.50 9.76 -1.52
C GLY A 116 -23.89 10.10 -0.16
N HIS A 117 -22.87 9.38 0.29
CA HIS A 117 -22.17 9.73 1.53
C HIS A 117 -21.50 11.10 1.39
N ARG A 118 -21.60 11.94 2.42
CA ARG A 118 -20.98 13.27 2.50
C ARG A 118 -20.15 13.50 3.76
N ARG A 119 -20.45 12.75 4.82
CA ARG A 119 -19.68 12.71 6.07
C ARG A 119 -19.00 11.35 6.15
N ILE A 120 -17.80 11.29 5.59
CA ILE A 120 -16.99 10.08 5.49
C ILE A 120 -15.84 10.23 6.49
N ALA A 121 -15.75 9.33 7.47
CA ALA A 121 -14.64 9.29 8.38
C ALA A 121 -13.43 8.58 7.76
N PHE A 122 -12.24 8.97 8.20
CA PHE A 122 -10.96 8.36 7.83
C PHE A 122 -10.37 7.69 9.07
N ILE A 123 -9.97 6.42 8.93
CA ILE A 123 -9.16 5.72 9.95
C ILE A 123 -7.93 5.16 9.25
N GLY A 124 -6.75 5.58 9.70
CA GLY A 124 -5.48 5.20 9.10
C GLY A 124 -4.36 6.08 9.61
N ARG A 125 -3.20 6.06 8.97
CA ARG A 125 -2.10 6.97 9.36
C ARG A 125 -2.37 8.40 8.85
N LEU A 126 -2.32 9.39 9.75
CA LEU A 126 -2.17 10.80 9.39
C LEU A 126 -0.69 11.20 9.51
N GLY A 127 -0.12 11.72 8.43
CA GLY A 127 1.25 12.21 8.41
C GLY A 127 2.31 11.10 8.36
N ARG A 128 3.55 11.51 8.11
CA ARG A 128 4.67 10.60 7.85
C ARG A 128 5.39 10.18 9.14
N ILE A 129 5.86 8.93 9.17
CA ILE A 129 6.87 8.47 10.13
C ILE A 129 8.07 7.98 9.33
N ASP A 130 9.21 8.63 9.51
CA ASP A 130 10.42 8.36 8.72
C ASP A 130 11.06 6.99 9.02
N THR A 131 10.59 6.25 10.03
CA THR A 131 11.16 4.95 10.43
C THR A 131 10.44 3.73 9.85
N TRP A 132 9.30 3.90 9.16
CA TRP A 132 8.55 2.77 8.60
C TRP A 132 8.08 3.02 7.16
N PRO A 133 8.63 2.32 6.14
CA PRO A 133 8.32 2.57 4.73
C PRO A 133 6.83 2.44 4.39
N ALA A 134 6.09 1.51 5.01
CA ALA A 134 4.67 1.36 4.74
C ALA A 134 3.82 2.55 5.23
N SER A 135 4.36 3.42 6.08
CA SER A 135 3.68 4.66 6.48
C SER A 135 3.51 5.63 5.29
N ILE A 136 4.37 5.52 4.27
CA ILE A 136 4.30 6.31 3.03
C ILE A 136 3.05 5.92 2.23
N THR A 137 2.78 4.62 2.13
CA THR A 137 1.60 4.09 1.42
C THR A 137 0.32 4.64 2.05
N GLN A 138 0.21 4.58 3.38
CA GLN A 138 -0.96 5.11 4.11
C GLN A 138 -1.10 6.63 4.02
N GLU A 139 0.00 7.38 4.02
CA GLU A 139 -0.02 8.82 3.75
C GLU A 139 -0.58 9.12 2.34
N TYR A 140 -0.26 8.31 1.33
CA TYR A 140 -0.87 8.46 0.01
C TYR A 140 -2.35 8.08 -0.02
N HIS A 141 -2.77 7.10 0.77
CA HIS A 141 -4.19 6.81 0.93
C HIS A 141 -4.95 7.99 1.54
N TYR A 142 -4.38 8.64 2.56
CA TYR A 142 -4.92 9.86 3.14
C TYR A 142 -4.98 11.01 2.10
N GLN A 143 -3.92 11.19 1.30
CA GLN A 143 -3.94 12.17 0.19
C GLN A 143 -5.03 11.87 -0.85
N GLY A 144 -5.26 10.58 -1.16
CA GLY A 144 -6.34 10.15 -2.05
C GLY A 144 -7.72 10.47 -1.50
N TYR A 145 -7.93 10.22 -0.21
CA TYR A 145 -9.13 10.62 0.53
C TYR A 145 -9.38 12.13 0.46
N LEU A 146 -8.38 12.95 0.80
CA LEU A 146 -8.49 14.41 0.75
C LEU A 146 -8.79 14.92 -0.67
N LYS A 147 -8.15 14.34 -1.69
CA LYS A 147 -8.41 14.69 -3.10
C LYS A 147 -9.84 14.36 -3.50
N ALA A 148 -10.37 13.20 -3.11
CA ALA A 148 -11.75 12.82 -3.41
C ALA A 148 -12.76 13.79 -2.78
N LEU A 149 -12.58 14.15 -1.51
CA LEU A 149 -13.43 15.13 -0.83
C LEU A 149 -13.36 16.50 -1.48
N LYS A 150 -12.14 16.98 -1.79
CA LYS A 150 -11.93 18.26 -2.47
C LYS A 150 -12.65 18.32 -3.82
N THR A 151 -12.56 17.26 -4.63
CA THR A 151 -13.26 17.19 -5.93
C THR A 151 -14.79 17.22 -5.77
N ALA A 152 -15.32 16.75 -4.64
CA ALA A 152 -16.75 16.82 -4.32
C ALA A 152 -17.17 18.12 -3.59
N GLY A 153 -16.26 19.08 -3.40
CA GLY A 153 -16.54 20.33 -2.69
C GLY A 153 -16.75 20.16 -1.17
N ILE A 154 -16.28 19.05 -0.60
CA ILE A 154 -16.44 18.73 0.83
C ILE A 154 -15.18 19.13 1.58
N LYS A 155 -15.33 19.95 2.62
CA LYS A 155 -14.23 20.28 3.53
C LYS A 155 -14.02 19.11 4.51
N PRO A 156 -12.80 18.56 4.63
CA PRO A 156 -12.51 17.51 5.61
C PRO A 156 -12.78 18.00 7.03
N ASP A 157 -13.53 17.21 7.82
CA ASP A 157 -13.78 17.46 9.24
C ASP A 157 -12.65 16.82 10.05
N PRO A 158 -11.82 17.59 10.79
CA PRO A 158 -10.72 17.02 11.59
C PRO A 158 -11.19 15.98 12.60
N GLU A 159 -12.40 16.15 13.15
CA GLU A 159 -12.96 15.21 14.13
C GLU A 159 -13.29 13.84 13.54
N LEU A 160 -13.48 13.76 12.21
CA LEU A 160 -13.73 12.52 11.49
C LEU A 160 -12.44 11.84 11.00
N GLN A 161 -11.26 12.36 11.36
CA GLN A 161 -9.97 11.84 10.92
C GLN A 161 -9.23 11.28 12.11
N LYS A 162 -9.08 9.94 12.16
CA LYS A 162 -8.46 9.25 13.27
C LYS A 162 -7.16 8.59 12.84
N THR A 163 -6.09 8.90 13.57
CA THR A 163 -4.80 8.25 13.38
C THR A 163 -4.80 6.88 14.08
N ALA A 164 -4.74 5.81 13.29
CA ALA A 164 -4.44 4.45 13.75
C ALA A 164 -3.18 3.98 13.02
N PHE A 165 -2.09 3.77 13.77
CA PHE A 165 -0.85 3.22 13.24
C PHE A 165 0.11 2.82 14.36
N LYS A 166 0.44 1.52 14.41
CA LYS A 166 1.64 0.99 15.04
C LYS A 166 2.43 0.08 14.10
N PRO A 167 3.77 0.03 14.21
CA PRO A 167 4.64 -0.78 13.35
C PRO A 167 4.36 -2.30 13.42
N TYR A 168 3.64 -2.75 14.45
CA TYR A 168 3.34 -4.15 14.68
C TYR A 168 1.85 -4.44 14.49
N TYR A 169 1.53 -5.25 13.47
CA TYR A 169 0.19 -5.73 13.13
C TYR A 169 -0.61 -6.25 14.34
N LYS A 170 0.07 -6.81 15.35
CA LYS A 170 -0.55 -7.35 16.59
C LYS A 170 -1.27 -6.32 17.47
N THR A 171 -1.21 -5.03 17.15
CA THR A 171 -1.85 -3.96 17.95
C THR A 171 -2.96 -3.21 17.22
N TRP A 172 -3.23 -3.53 15.95
CA TRP A 172 -4.20 -2.79 15.15
C TRP A 172 -5.64 -2.96 15.65
N ALA A 173 -6.02 -4.16 16.12
CA ALA A 173 -7.34 -4.37 16.72
C ALA A 173 -7.65 -3.43 17.89
N VAL A 174 -6.66 -3.18 18.77
CA VAL A 174 -6.81 -2.26 19.92
C VAL A 174 -6.99 -0.83 19.42
N GLU A 175 -6.15 -0.39 18.46
CA GLU A 175 -6.23 0.96 17.92
C GLU A 175 -7.52 1.20 17.12
N ALA A 176 -7.93 0.25 16.29
CA ALA A 176 -9.17 0.32 15.55
C ALA A 176 -10.36 0.48 16.51
N ARG A 177 -10.40 -0.30 17.59
CA ARG A 177 -11.42 -0.18 18.63
C ARG A 177 -11.42 1.19 19.30
N GLU A 178 -10.24 1.69 19.68
CA GLU A 178 -10.10 3.04 20.25
C GLU A 178 -10.57 4.12 19.28
N LYS A 179 -10.20 4.06 18.00
CA LYS A 179 -10.57 5.07 17.00
C LYS A 179 -12.04 5.01 16.59
N VAL A 180 -12.64 3.82 16.55
CA VAL A 180 -14.10 3.68 16.38
C VAL A 180 -14.83 4.28 17.59
N ARG A 181 -14.39 3.97 18.82
CA ARG A 181 -14.95 4.58 20.04
C ARG A 181 -14.88 6.11 19.97
N GLU A 182 -13.71 6.68 19.67
CA GLU A 182 -13.52 8.13 19.54
C GLU A 182 -14.44 8.75 18.47
N LEU A 183 -14.69 8.07 17.35
CA LEU A 183 -15.63 8.56 16.33
C LEU A 183 -17.06 8.57 16.84
N LEU A 184 -17.50 7.48 17.49
CA LEU A 184 -18.85 7.35 18.01
C LEU A 184 -19.12 8.34 19.16
N GLU A 185 -18.16 8.53 20.06
CA GLU A 185 -18.26 9.43 21.21
C GLU A 185 -18.09 10.91 20.84
N SER A 186 -17.52 11.23 19.67
CA SER A 186 -17.34 12.62 19.21
C SER A 186 -18.66 13.40 19.00
N GLY A 187 -19.79 12.70 18.93
CA GLY A 187 -21.09 13.28 18.58
C GLY A 187 -21.18 13.78 17.13
N ARG A 188 -20.14 13.59 16.31
CA ARG A 188 -20.14 13.98 14.89
C ARG A 188 -20.83 12.92 14.06
N LYS A 189 -21.84 13.34 13.29
CA LYS A 189 -22.53 12.44 12.35
C LYS A 189 -21.59 12.06 11.20
N PHE A 190 -21.49 10.76 10.93
CA PHE A 190 -20.87 10.18 9.74
C PHE A 190 -21.71 8.99 9.26
N THR A 191 -21.64 8.67 7.97
CA THR A 191 -22.41 7.55 7.38
C THR A 191 -21.52 6.56 6.62
N ALA A 192 -20.23 6.84 6.54
CA ALA A 192 -19.25 5.91 6.01
C ALA A 192 -17.88 6.10 6.66
N ILE A 193 -17.08 5.05 6.65
CA ILE A 193 -15.67 5.04 7.01
C ILE A 193 -14.85 4.58 5.81
N PHE A 194 -13.78 5.32 5.51
CA PHE A 194 -12.68 4.85 4.68
C PHE A 194 -11.53 4.44 5.61
N ALA A 195 -11.22 3.15 5.65
CA ALA A 195 -10.07 2.61 6.38
C ALA A 195 -8.89 2.47 5.41
N ALA A 196 -7.73 3.04 5.76
CA ALA A 196 -6.59 3.16 4.86
C ALA A 196 -5.81 1.85 4.64
N ASP A 197 -6.19 0.74 5.26
CA ASP A 197 -5.61 -0.58 5.01
C ASP A 197 -6.66 -1.66 5.22
N SER A 198 -6.59 -2.72 4.43
CA SER A 198 -7.57 -3.80 4.44
C SER A 198 -7.66 -4.60 5.74
N TRP A 199 -6.54 -4.82 6.44
CA TRP A 199 -6.57 -5.49 7.75
C TRP A 199 -7.11 -4.54 8.81
N LEU A 200 -6.72 -3.27 8.76
CA LEU A 200 -7.32 -2.22 9.60
C LEU A 200 -8.83 -2.12 9.38
N ALA A 201 -9.31 -2.27 8.14
CA ALA A 201 -10.73 -2.27 7.83
C ALA A 201 -11.48 -3.43 8.51
N MET A 202 -10.89 -4.62 8.55
CA MET A 202 -11.46 -5.77 9.26
C MET A 202 -11.53 -5.50 10.77
N ASP A 203 -10.47 -4.94 11.36
CA ASP A 203 -10.47 -4.55 12.78
C ASP A 203 -11.50 -3.44 13.08
N VAL A 204 -11.65 -2.47 12.19
CA VAL A 204 -12.68 -1.42 12.27
C VAL A 204 -14.08 -2.02 12.19
N TYR A 205 -14.30 -3.01 11.33
CA TYR A 205 -15.57 -3.73 11.25
C TYR A 205 -15.91 -4.42 12.58
N TYR A 206 -14.97 -5.16 13.17
CA TYR A 206 -15.21 -5.83 14.44
C TYR A 206 -15.47 -4.82 15.57
N ALA A 207 -14.74 -3.71 15.59
CA ALA A 207 -15.00 -2.64 16.54
C ALA A 207 -16.41 -2.04 16.38
N LEU A 208 -16.87 -1.76 15.15
CA LEU A 208 -18.24 -1.29 14.91
C LEU A 208 -19.28 -2.30 15.40
N LYS A 209 -19.04 -3.59 15.12
CA LYS A 209 -19.89 -4.70 15.56
C LYS A 209 -19.98 -4.78 17.09
N ASP A 210 -18.86 -4.60 17.81
CA ASP A 210 -18.82 -4.55 19.28
C ASP A 210 -19.67 -3.40 19.86
N TYR A 211 -19.79 -2.29 19.13
CA TYR A 211 -20.65 -1.15 19.48
C TYR A 211 -22.08 -1.27 18.92
N GLY A 212 -22.45 -2.40 18.33
CA GLY A 212 -23.78 -2.63 17.76
C GLY A 212 -24.07 -1.86 16.47
N VAL A 213 -23.05 -1.28 15.81
CA VAL A 213 -23.18 -0.55 14.56
C VAL A 213 -23.06 -1.53 13.38
N ARG A 214 -24.08 -1.59 12.52
CA ARG A 214 -24.13 -2.54 11.41
C ARG A 214 -23.46 -1.98 10.16
N VAL A 215 -22.69 -2.83 9.49
CA VAL A 215 -22.07 -2.54 8.18
C VAL A 215 -22.73 -3.42 7.12
N PRO A 216 -23.26 -2.85 6.02
CA PRO A 216 -23.25 -1.44 5.62
C PRO A 216 -24.46 -0.60 6.10
N GLN A 217 -25.39 -1.19 6.87
CA GLN A 217 -26.74 -0.61 7.06
C GLN A 217 -26.75 0.71 7.84
N ASP A 218 -25.89 0.84 8.85
CA ASP A 218 -25.76 2.05 9.65
C ASP A 218 -24.55 2.87 9.18
N VAL A 219 -23.44 2.19 8.87
CA VAL A 219 -22.20 2.80 8.36
C VAL A 219 -21.63 1.95 7.22
N SER A 220 -21.38 2.57 6.06
CA SER A 220 -20.64 1.90 4.98
C SER A 220 -19.13 1.90 5.27
N LEU A 221 -18.44 0.84 4.91
CA LEU A 221 -17.00 0.68 5.11
C LEU A 221 -16.31 0.39 3.77
N SER A 222 -15.27 1.14 3.43
CA SER A 222 -14.44 0.90 2.24
C SER A 222 -12.96 0.99 2.56
N THR A 223 -12.11 0.37 1.75
CA THR A 223 -10.67 0.29 2.00
C THR A 223 -9.82 0.18 0.72
N VAL A 224 -8.53 -0.10 0.89
CA VAL A 224 -7.53 -0.37 -0.14
C VAL A 224 -6.75 -1.62 0.27
N GLY A 225 -6.35 -2.42 -0.71
CA GLY A 225 -5.77 -3.75 -0.47
C GLY A 225 -6.84 -4.81 -0.64
N ASP A 226 -6.83 -5.46 -1.80
CA ASP A 226 -7.71 -6.59 -2.10
C ASP A 226 -6.99 -7.90 -1.86
N GLY A 227 -7.75 -8.91 -1.43
CA GLY A 227 -7.22 -10.22 -1.11
C GLY A 227 -8.33 -11.18 -0.75
N ARG A 228 -7.97 -12.47 -0.65
CA ARG A 228 -8.91 -13.54 -0.35
C ARG A 228 -9.60 -13.33 1.01
N ALA A 229 -8.86 -12.84 2.00
CA ALA A 229 -9.39 -12.54 3.33
C ALA A 229 -10.49 -11.48 3.29
N GLN A 230 -10.37 -10.47 2.42
CA GLN A 230 -11.35 -9.38 2.26
C GLN A 230 -12.58 -9.84 1.46
N GLU A 231 -12.40 -10.80 0.55
CA GLU A 231 -13.47 -11.40 -0.24
C GLU A 231 -14.34 -12.36 0.57
N GLU A 232 -13.70 -13.25 1.35
CA GLU A 232 -14.37 -14.28 2.16
C GLU A 232 -14.80 -13.76 3.55
N PHE A 233 -14.59 -12.46 3.83
CA PHE A 233 -14.95 -11.85 5.11
C PHE A 233 -16.47 -11.91 5.36
N GLU A 234 -16.89 -11.92 6.63
CA GLU A 234 -18.31 -12.00 7.02
C GLU A 234 -19.18 -10.95 6.29
N VAL A 235 -18.64 -9.74 6.12
CA VAL A 235 -19.16 -8.75 5.18
C VAL A 235 -18.08 -8.46 4.14
N PRO A 236 -18.16 -9.04 2.93
CA PRO A 236 -17.13 -8.88 1.92
C PRO A 236 -16.82 -7.39 1.65
N LEU A 237 -15.54 -7.03 1.75
CA LEU A 237 -15.11 -5.63 1.79
C LEU A 237 -14.98 -5.03 0.38
N THR A 238 -15.65 -3.88 0.17
CA THR A 238 -15.41 -2.99 -0.95
C THR A 238 -14.01 -2.38 -0.81
N THR A 239 -13.15 -2.63 -1.80
CA THR A 239 -11.72 -2.31 -1.74
C THR A 239 -11.19 -1.95 -3.13
N THR A 240 -9.88 -1.68 -3.24
CA THR A 240 -9.20 -1.56 -4.53
C THR A 240 -8.17 -2.66 -4.72
N HIS A 241 -8.14 -3.20 -5.94
CA HIS A 241 -7.24 -4.25 -6.36
C HIS A 241 -5.99 -3.69 -7.03
N GLN A 242 -4.83 -4.11 -6.52
CA GLN A 242 -3.52 -3.84 -7.09
C GLN A 242 -3.02 -5.08 -7.81
N ASP A 243 -2.67 -4.95 -9.09
CA ASP A 243 -2.11 -6.07 -9.85
C ASP A 243 -0.63 -6.28 -9.49
N LEU A 244 -0.43 -7.07 -8.45
CA LEU A 244 0.87 -7.41 -7.88
C LEU A 244 1.75 -8.19 -8.86
N TYR A 245 1.13 -9.04 -9.69
CA TYR A 245 1.83 -9.75 -10.75
C TYR A 245 2.44 -8.76 -11.74
N GLN A 246 1.66 -7.78 -12.19
CA GLN A 246 2.15 -6.75 -13.11
C GLN A 246 3.22 -5.85 -12.49
N ILE A 247 3.16 -5.60 -11.17
CA ILE A 247 4.25 -4.89 -10.47
C ILE A 247 5.56 -5.67 -10.58
N GLY A 248 5.55 -6.96 -10.24
CA GLY A 248 6.73 -7.81 -10.35
C GLY A 248 7.24 -7.94 -11.78
N PHE A 249 6.31 -8.15 -12.73
CA PHE A 249 6.60 -8.25 -14.15
C PHE A 249 7.26 -6.97 -14.69
N ASN A 250 6.67 -5.81 -14.43
CA ASN A 250 7.20 -4.52 -14.91
C ASN A 250 8.52 -4.16 -14.21
N ALA A 251 8.68 -4.48 -12.93
CA ALA A 251 9.94 -4.26 -12.20
C ALA A 251 11.08 -5.07 -12.82
N ALA A 252 10.86 -6.37 -13.07
CA ALA A 252 11.86 -7.22 -13.73
C ALA A 252 12.15 -6.75 -15.16
N LYS A 253 11.13 -6.36 -15.93
CA LYS A 253 11.29 -5.84 -17.29
C LYS A 253 12.11 -4.54 -17.31
N GLN A 254 11.85 -3.64 -16.36
CA GLN A 254 12.62 -2.42 -16.18
C GLN A 254 14.08 -2.74 -15.83
N LEU A 255 14.32 -3.69 -14.93
CA LEU A 255 15.67 -4.11 -14.56
C LEU A 255 16.42 -4.68 -15.76
N LEU A 256 15.81 -5.60 -16.52
CA LEU A 256 16.44 -6.18 -17.70
C LEU A 256 16.78 -5.12 -18.76
N CYS A 257 15.95 -4.09 -18.94
CA CYS A 257 16.30 -2.96 -19.81
C CYS A 257 17.61 -2.29 -19.35
N ARG A 258 17.79 -2.12 -18.03
CA ARG A 258 19.03 -1.54 -17.47
C ARG A 258 20.24 -2.45 -17.61
N ILE A 259 20.06 -3.77 -17.48
CA ILE A 259 21.12 -4.76 -17.69
C ILE A 259 21.57 -4.75 -19.16
N GLU A 260 20.63 -4.69 -20.09
CA GLU A 260 20.89 -4.63 -21.54
C GLU A 260 21.38 -3.24 -22.02
N GLY A 261 21.60 -2.27 -21.13
CA GLY A 261 22.04 -0.92 -21.49
C GLY A 261 20.97 -0.06 -22.19
N LYS A 262 19.70 -0.46 -22.15
CA LYS A 262 18.59 0.26 -22.77
C LYS A 262 18.07 1.36 -21.84
N ASN A 263 17.79 2.54 -22.40
CA ASN A 263 17.18 3.66 -21.69
C ASN A 263 15.67 3.77 -21.94
N LYS A 264 14.96 2.63 -21.94
CA LYS A 264 13.51 2.57 -22.13
C LYS A 264 12.80 2.73 -20.78
N LYS A 265 11.81 3.62 -20.73
CA LYS A 265 10.89 3.71 -19.59
C LYS A 265 9.79 2.66 -19.75
N VAL A 266 9.68 1.73 -18.80
CA VAL A 266 8.52 0.86 -18.64
C VAL A 266 7.45 1.60 -17.82
N GLU A 267 6.20 1.15 -17.89
CA GLU A 267 5.17 1.64 -16.97
C GLU A 267 5.56 1.32 -15.53
N THR A 268 5.70 2.37 -14.73
CA THR A 268 6.26 2.30 -13.37
C THR A 268 5.24 2.66 -12.29
N LEU A 269 4.08 3.20 -12.67
CA LEU A 269 3.00 3.59 -11.78
C LEU A 269 1.70 2.95 -12.25
N LEU A 270 1.33 1.82 -11.64
CA LEU A 270 0.21 1.01 -12.07
C LEU A 270 -1.09 1.49 -11.44
N LYS A 271 -2.12 1.69 -12.27
CA LYS A 271 -3.46 2.04 -11.79
C LYS A 271 -4.11 0.84 -11.10
N GLN A 272 -4.82 1.12 -10.01
CA GLN A 272 -5.63 0.14 -9.31
C GLN A 272 -7.08 0.17 -9.80
N THR A 273 -7.82 -0.90 -9.55
CA THR A 273 -9.24 -1.00 -9.92
C THR A 273 -10.12 -1.11 -8.68
N LEU A 274 -11.35 -0.59 -8.73
CA LEU A 274 -12.29 -0.69 -7.61
C LEU A 274 -13.01 -2.04 -7.67
N ILE A 275 -13.06 -2.74 -6.54
CA ILE A 275 -13.84 -3.97 -6.35
C ILE A 275 -14.97 -3.64 -5.38
N VAL A 276 -16.20 -3.58 -5.88
CA VAL A 276 -17.39 -3.29 -5.08
C VAL A 276 -17.93 -4.59 -4.50
N ARG A 277 -18.14 -4.62 -3.18
CA ARG A 277 -18.70 -5.75 -2.44
C ARG A 277 -19.78 -5.29 -1.46
N ALA A 278 -20.10 -6.12 -0.46
CA ALA A 278 -21.23 -5.94 0.44
C ALA A 278 -21.04 -4.86 1.52
N SER A 279 -19.80 -4.42 1.80
CA SER A 279 -19.53 -3.48 2.89
C SER A 279 -19.94 -2.03 2.62
N THR A 280 -20.50 -1.71 1.45
CA THR A 280 -20.98 -0.36 1.10
C THR A 280 -22.38 -0.37 0.52
N ALA A 281 -23.20 0.61 0.86
CA ALA A 281 -24.57 0.78 0.35
C ALA A 281 -24.92 2.27 0.17
N PRO A 282 -25.96 2.62 -0.61
CA PRO A 282 -26.45 3.99 -0.68
C PRO A 282 -26.77 4.56 0.71
N VAL A 283 -26.49 5.84 0.91
CA VAL A 283 -26.84 6.53 2.17
C VAL A 283 -28.36 6.44 2.40
N ARG A 284 -28.77 6.05 3.61
CA ARG A 284 -30.18 6.12 4.03
C ARG A 284 -30.46 7.53 4.56
N SER A 285 -31.53 8.14 4.05
CA SER A 285 -32.07 9.43 4.49
C SER A 285 -32.64 9.35 5.89
#